data_AF-A0A949E3G3-F1
#
_entry.id   AF-A0A949E3G3-F1
#
_cell.length_a   1.000
_cell.length_b   1.000
_cell.length_c   1.000
_cell.angle_alpha   90.00
_cell.angle_beta   90.00
_cell.angle_gamma   90.00
#
_symmetry.space_group_name_H-M   'P 1'
#
loop_
_entity.id
_entity.type
_entity.pdbx_description
1 polymer ?
#
loop_
_entity_poly.entity_id
_entity_poly.type
_entity_poly.pdbx_seq_one_letter_code
_entity_poly.pdbx_strand_id
1 'polypeptide(L)'
;MRLKLIACEIFYRELCAAVARSVNQIDLEFLPKGLHDVGQERMSARLAETLAAVDESKYEAVLLGYALCSNGVAGLAARGIPLVLPRAHDCITLFLGDKERYLDYFQKHPGVYFKTSGWIERGEGLTQFGRDSIQHLSGMTQTYEELAAKYGEDNARFLHEQLGDITRNYSGLTFIEMGVEPDDRFEQHARREAAERGWTFGKLSGDMTLIQRLVDGPWDDERFLVVPPGGRVATSFDERIVKLARDG
;
A
#
# COMPACT_ATOMS: atom_id res chain seq x y z
N MET A 1 0.71 10.36 -23.85
CA MET A 1 -0.64 10.53 -23.27
C MET A 1 -0.60 11.56 -22.16
N ARG A 2 -1.76 12.13 -21.79
CA ARG A 2 -1.93 12.85 -20.52
C ARG A 2 -2.70 11.99 -19.53
N LEU A 3 -2.07 11.65 -18.41
CA LEU A 3 -2.57 10.68 -17.43
C LEU A 3 -2.72 11.32 -16.04
N LYS A 4 -3.69 10.85 -15.27
CA LYS A 4 -3.82 11.15 -13.84
C LYS A 4 -3.36 9.94 -13.04
N LEU A 5 -2.42 10.10 -12.11
CA LEU A 5 -1.98 9.02 -11.23
C LEU A 5 -2.40 9.31 -9.79
N ILE A 6 -3.28 8.46 -9.24
CA ILE A 6 -3.68 8.47 -7.83
C ILE A 6 -2.95 7.32 -7.13
N ALA A 7 -2.13 7.60 -6.12
CA ALA A 7 -1.25 6.61 -5.52
C ALA A 7 -1.17 6.72 -4.00
N CYS A 8 -0.71 5.65 -3.34
CA CYS A 8 -0.35 5.69 -1.93
C CYS A 8 0.96 6.45 -1.75
N GLU A 9 1.03 7.35 -0.76
CA GLU A 9 2.23 8.17 -0.54
C GLU A 9 3.48 7.38 -0.14
N ILE A 10 3.37 6.11 0.24
CA ILE A 10 4.55 5.25 0.48
C ILE A 10 5.38 5.01 -0.79
N PHE A 11 4.80 5.26 -1.97
CA PHE A 11 5.50 5.16 -3.26
C PHE A 11 5.97 6.53 -3.78
N TYR A 12 5.95 7.58 -2.94
CA TYR A 12 6.17 8.95 -3.39
C TYR A 12 7.48 9.12 -4.17
N ARG A 13 8.58 8.60 -3.63
CA ARG A 13 9.90 8.73 -4.27
C ARG A 13 9.99 7.92 -5.55
N GLU A 14 9.51 6.69 -5.51
CA GLU A 14 9.52 5.75 -6.62
C GLU A 14 8.69 6.27 -7.81
N LEU A 15 7.46 6.71 -7.55
CA LEU A 15 6.56 7.24 -8.58
C LEU A 15 7.04 8.59 -9.11
N CYS A 16 7.51 9.51 -8.25
CA CYS A 16 8.10 10.76 -8.73
C CYS A 16 9.33 10.51 -9.63
N ALA A 17 10.21 9.57 -9.25
CA ALA A 17 11.35 9.20 -10.05
C ALA A 17 10.94 8.58 -11.40
N ALA A 18 9.93 7.70 -11.40
CA ALA A 18 9.42 7.05 -12.61
C ALA A 18 8.73 8.06 -13.56
N VAL A 19 7.87 8.93 -13.01
CA VAL A 19 7.16 9.98 -13.75
C VAL A 19 8.13 10.96 -14.40
N ALA A 20 9.19 11.37 -13.69
CA ALA A 20 10.20 12.28 -14.22
C ALA A 20 10.93 11.74 -15.48
N ARG A 21 10.87 10.42 -15.73
CA ARG A 21 11.46 9.76 -16.89
C ARG A 21 10.42 9.20 -17.86
N SER A 22 9.14 9.38 -17.57
CA SER A 22 8.09 8.75 -18.37
C SER A 22 7.93 9.42 -19.73
N VAL A 23 7.49 8.63 -20.71
CA VAL A 23 7.11 9.13 -22.04
C VAL A 23 5.77 9.88 -22.04
N ASN A 24 5.02 9.82 -20.92
CA ASN A 24 3.71 10.45 -20.78
C ASN A 24 3.77 11.70 -19.88
N GLN A 25 2.82 12.61 -20.07
CA GLN A 25 2.57 13.70 -19.13
C GLN A 25 1.67 13.19 -18.02
N ILE A 26 2.12 13.27 -16.76
CA ILE A 26 1.42 12.63 -15.64
C ILE A 26 1.25 13.63 -14.50
N ASP A 27 0.00 13.87 -14.12
CA ASP A 27 -0.37 14.66 -12.96
C ASP A 27 -0.55 13.73 -11.75
N LEU A 28 0.24 13.93 -10.69
CA LEU A 28 0.28 13.08 -9.50
C LEU A 28 -0.70 13.54 -8.41
N GLU A 29 -1.31 12.60 -7.72
CA GLU A 29 -2.05 12.81 -6.47
C GLU A 29 -1.77 11.66 -5.51
N PHE A 30 -1.24 12.00 -4.34
CA PHE A 30 -0.93 11.02 -3.31
C PHE A 30 -1.99 11.08 -2.21
N LEU A 31 -2.46 9.91 -1.77
CA LEU A 31 -3.29 9.79 -0.57
C LEU A 31 -2.47 9.21 0.58
N PRO A 32 -2.86 9.52 1.84
CA PRO A 32 -2.08 9.14 3.00
C PRO A 32 -1.97 7.62 3.19
N LYS A 33 -0.83 7.15 3.71
CA LYS A 33 -0.58 5.72 3.98
C LYS A 33 -1.70 5.10 4.81
N GLY A 34 -2.16 5.83 5.83
CA GLY A 34 -3.15 5.33 6.78
C GLY A 34 -4.50 4.97 6.16
N LEU A 35 -4.75 5.34 4.89
CA LEU A 35 -5.94 4.90 4.15
C LEU A 35 -6.01 3.37 4.02
N HIS A 36 -4.86 2.69 3.99
CA HIS A 36 -4.81 1.23 4.02
C HIS A 36 -5.37 0.63 5.32
N ASP A 37 -5.30 1.38 6.42
CA ASP A 37 -5.56 0.88 7.76
C ASP A 37 -7.02 1.09 8.20
N VAL A 38 -7.83 1.82 7.43
CA VAL A 38 -9.25 2.11 7.74
C VAL A 38 -10.24 1.05 7.23
N GLY A 39 -9.74 0.02 6.54
CA GLY A 39 -10.54 -1.09 6.02
C GLY A 39 -11.18 -0.85 4.66
N GLN A 40 -11.70 -1.93 4.07
CA GLN A 40 -12.20 -1.96 2.69
C GLN A 40 -13.21 -0.85 2.40
N GLU A 41 -14.31 -0.78 3.15
CA GLU A 41 -15.42 0.14 2.87
C GLU A 41 -14.97 1.60 2.83
N ARG A 42 -14.26 2.04 3.88
CA ARG A 42 -13.77 3.42 4.00
C ARG A 42 -12.68 3.73 2.97
N MET A 43 -11.77 2.80 2.71
CA MET A 43 -10.75 2.95 1.69
C MET A 43 -11.35 3.08 0.29
N SER A 44 -12.28 2.18 -0.07
CA SER A 44 -12.98 2.21 -1.35
C SER A 44 -13.79 3.50 -1.52
N ALA A 45 -14.49 3.95 -0.48
CA ALA A 45 -15.24 5.21 -0.52
C ALA A 45 -14.33 6.40 -0.81
N ARG A 46 -13.18 6.50 -0.12
CA ARG A 46 -12.22 7.59 -0.32
C ARG A 46 -11.57 7.55 -1.70
N LEU A 47 -11.21 6.37 -2.20
CA LEU A 47 -10.67 6.22 -3.55
C LEU A 47 -11.72 6.58 -4.61
N ALA A 48 -12.97 6.17 -4.42
CA ALA A 48 -14.07 6.53 -5.33
C ALA A 48 -14.37 8.03 -5.33
N GLU A 49 -14.34 8.69 -4.17
CA GLU A 49 -14.44 10.15 -4.06
C GLU A 49 -13.31 10.85 -4.83
N THR A 50 -12.08 10.36 -4.66
CA THR A 50 -10.90 10.91 -5.35
C THR A 50 -11.04 10.75 -6.87
N LEU A 51 -11.49 9.58 -7.34
CA LEU A 51 -11.78 9.33 -8.76
C LEU A 51 -12.91 10.21 -9.30
N ALA A 52 -13.94 10.49 -8.49
CA ALA A 52 -15.05 11.35 -8.88
C ALA A 52 -14.62 12.82 -9.05
N ALA A 53 -13.62 13.27 -8.29
CA ALA A 53 -13.07 14.62 -8.38
C ALA A 53 -12.15 14.85 -9.60
N VAL A 54 -11.78 13.80 -10.33
CA VAL A 54 -10.95 13.93 -11.54
C VAL A 54 -11.77 14.59 -12.66
N ASP A 55 -11.23 15.68 -13.20
CA ASP A 55 -11.69 16.31 -14.43
C ASP A 55 -11.23 15.48 -15.64
N GLU A 56 -12.06 14.51 -16.03
CA GLU A 56 -11.77 13.53 -17.08
C GLU A 56 -11.59 14.16 -18.47
N SER A 57 -12.01 15.41 -18.68
CA SER A 57 -11.79 16.12 -19.96
C SER A 57 -10.30 16.39 -20.24
N LYS A 58 -9.44 16.28 -19.23
CA LYS A 58 -8.00 16.55 -19.31
C LYS A 58 -7.13 15.31 -19.52
N TYR A 59 -7.68 14.11 -19.31
CA TYR A 59 -6.88 12.89 -19.20
C TYR A 59 -7.42 11.79 -20.10
N GLU A 60 -6.53 10.93 -20.56
CA GLU A 60 -6.87 9.77 -21.39
C GLU A 60 -7.12 8.52 -20.54
N ALA A 61 -6.54 8.44 -19.35
CA ALA A 61 -6.79 7.39 -18.37
C ALA A 61 -6.41 7.85 -16.95
N VAL A 62 -6.96 7.16 -15.94
CA VAL A 62 -6.53 7.25 -14.55
C VAL A 62 -5.73 6.01 -14.16
N LEU A 63 -4.57 6.20 -13.55
CA LEU A 63 -3.70 5.17 -13.03
C LEU A 63 -3.87 5.08 -11.50
N LEU A 64 -3.89 3.86 -10.96
CA LEU A 64 -3.83 3.61 -9.53
C LEU A 64 -2.45 3.05 -9.14
N GLY A 65 -1.70 3.83 -8.37
CA GLY A 65 -0.51 3.37 -7.66
C GLY A 65 -0.89 2.63 -6.37
N TYR A 66 -1.77 1.65 -6.48
CA TYR A 66 -2.30 0.82 -5.39
C TYR A 66 -2.29 -0.65 -5.80
N ALA A 67 -2.03 -1.51 -4.83
CA ALA A 67 -2.28 -2.95 -4.93
C ALA A 67 -3.72 -3.25 -4.45
N LEU A 68 -4.04 -4.51 -4.17
CA LEU A 68 -5.36 -4.90 -3.64
C LEU A 68 -5.68 -4.22 -2.29
N CYS A 69 -4.66 -3.96 -1.45
CA CYS A 69 -4.71 -3.11 -0.24
C CYS A 69 -5.95 -3.36 0.64
N SER A 70 -6.03 -4.53 1.29
CA SER A 70 -7.20 -4.93 2.10
C SER A 70 -8.53 -4.89 1.31
N ASN A 71 -8.48 -5.22 0.02
CA ASN A 71 -9.57 -5.12 -0.95
C ASN A 71 -10.09 -3.70 -1.21
N GLY A 72 -9.38 -2.64 -0.77
CA GLY A 72 -9.84 -1.25 -0.93
C GLY A 72 -10.03 -0.81 -2.38
N VAL A 73 -9.37 -1.45 -3.35
CA VAL A 73 -9.56 -1.18 -4.79
C VAL A 73 -10.71 -1.98 -5.41
N ALA A 74 -11.21 -3.02 -4.73
CA ALA A 74 -12.33 -3.81 -5.24
C ALA A 74 -13.62 -2.98 -5.23
N GLY A 75 -14.40 -3.06 -6.31
CA GLY A 75 -15.64 -2.30 -6.49
C GLY A 75 -15.45 -0.90 -7.09
N LEU A 76 -14.21 -0.41 -7.19
CA LEU A 76 -13.91 0.85 -7.87
C LEU A 76 -14.33 0.78 -9.34
N ALA A 77 -14.97 1.84 -9.81
CA ALA A 77 -15.47 1.94 -11.17
C ALA A 77 -14.62 2.90 -11.99
N ALA A 78 -14.32 2.51 -13.23
CA ALA A 78 -13.96 3.48 -14.25
C ALA A 78 -15.19 4.33 -14.58
N ARG A 79 -14.99 5.63 -14.74
CA ARG A 79 -16.07 6.57 -15.07
C ARG A 79 -16.08 6.82 -16.58
N GLY A 80 -15.75 8.02 -17.04
CA GLY A 80 -15.74 8.39 -18.46
C GLY A 80 -14.47 7.96 -19.19
N ILE A 81 -13.38 7.70 -18.47
CA ILE A 81 -12.10 7.23 -19.02
C ILE A 81 -11.62 5.94 -18.36
N PRO A 82 -10.73 5.16 -19.02
CA PRO A 82 -10.19 3.93 -18.46
C PRO A 82 -9.50 4.13 -17.11
N LEU A 83 -9.64 3.12 -16.24
CA LEU A 83 -8.92 3.01 -14.98
C LEU A 83 -7.91 1.86 -15.08
N VAL A 84 -6.65 2.13 -14.78
CA VAL A 84 -5.56 1.15 -14.87
C VAL A 84 -4.94 0.92 -13.50
N LEU A 85 -4.75 -0.34 -13.13
CA LEU A 85 -4.12 -0.72 -11.87
C LEU A 85 -3.25 -1.97 -12.02
N PRO A 86 -2.15 -2.08 -11.25
CA PRO A 86 -1.34 -3.29 -11.25
C PRO A 86 -2.09 -4.46 -10.59
N ARG A 87 -1.82 -5.67 -11.07
CA ARG A 87 -2.23 -6.93 -10.46
C ARG A 87 -1.23 -7.28 -9.36
N ALA A 88 -1.45 -6.73 -8.17
CA ALA A 88 -0.60 -6.96 -7.00
C ALA A 88 -1.45 -7.16 -5.74
N HIS A 89 -1.02 -8.06 -4.84
CA HIS A 89 -1.73 -8.32 -3.58
C HIS A 89 -1.54 -7.18 -2.58
N ASP A 90 -0.32 -6.70 -2.45
CA ASP A 90 0.05 -5.68 -1.50
C ASP A 90 1.14 -4.76 -2.06
N CYS A 91 1.50 -3.75 -1.26
CA CYS A 91 2.51 -2.79 -1.64
C CYS A 91 3.92 -3.41 -1.75
N ILE A 92 4.19 -4.49 -1.00
CA ILE A 92 5.48 -5.19 -1.04
C ILE A 92 5.67 -5.84 -2.41
N THR A 93 4.63 -6.48 -2.94
CA THR A 93 4.61 -7.02 -4.31
C THR A 93 4.94 -5.94 -5.34
N LEU A 94 4.41 -4.72 -5.18
CA LEU A 94 4.74 -3.61 -6.08
C LEU A 94 6.20 -3.18 -5.97
N PHE A 95 6.78 -3.12 -4.77
CA PHE A 95 8.19 -2.80 -4.58
C PHE A 95 9.13 -3.89 -5.10
N LEU A 96 8.72 -5.16 -5.07
CA LEU A 96 9.51 -6.28 -5.57
C LEU A 96 9.31 -6.58 -7.05
N GLY A 97 8.28 -5.98 -7.67
CA GLY A 97 7.94 -6.10 -9.09
C GLY A 97 7.39 -7.47 -9.52
N ASP A 98 7.30 -8.41 -8.57
CA ASP A 98 7.07 -9.84 -8.81
C ASP A 98 6.48 -10.49 -7.55
N LYS A 99 5.34 -11.18 -7.71
CA LYS A 99 4.59 -11.78 -6.60
C LYS A 99 5.22 -13.09 -6.13
N GLU A 100 5.82 -13.86 -7.04
CA GLU A 100 6.53 -15.11 -6.74
C GLU A 100 7.78 -14.83 -5.90
N ARG A 101 8.52 -13.78 -6.24
CA ARG A 101 9.69 -13.29 -5.49
C ARG A 101 9.31 -12.86 -4.08
N TYR A 102 8.20 -12.15 -3.94
CA TYR A 102 7.68 -11.79 -2.63
C TYR A 102 7.33 -13.03 -1.81
N LEU A 103 6.58 -13.97 -2.40
CA LEU A 103 6.13 -15.18 -1.73
C LEU A 103 7.31 -16.07 -1.28
N ASP A 104 8.30 -16.29 -2.15
CA ASP A 104 9.51 -17.05 -1.84
C ASP A 104 10.28 -16.41 -0.68
N TYR A 105 10.43 -15.08 -0.69
CA TYR A 105 11.12 -14.36 0.37
C TYR A 105 10.38 -14.48 1.71
N PHE A 106 9.06 -14.28 1.70
CA PHE A 106 8.23 -14.37 2.90
C PHE A 106 8.25 -15.78 3.51
N GLN A 107 8.20 -16.83 2.69
CA GLN A 107 8.28 -18.23 3.16
C GLN A 107 9.63 -18.57 3.81
N LYS A 108 10.72 -17.99 3.31
CA LYS A 108 12.08 -18.18 3.88
C LYS A 108 12.34 -17.34 5.13
N HIS A 109 11.55 -16.29 5.37
CA HIS A 109 11.74 -15.34 6.48
C HIS A 109 10.41 -15.14 7.25
N PRO A 110 9.89 -16.18 7.93
CA PRO A 110 8.66 -16.05 8.70
C PRO A 110 8.80 -14.98 9.78
N GLY A 111 7.79 -14.12 9.92
CA GLY A 111 7.83 -13.01 10.87
C GLY A 111 8.76 -11.87 10.43
N VAL A 112 8.95 -11.67 9.11
CA VAL A 112 9.63 -10.49 8.58
C VAL A 112 8.70 -9.28 8.51
N TYR A 113 9.21 -8.13 8.96
CA TYR A 113 8.60 -6.81 8.79
C TYR A 113 9.31 -6.05 7.68
N PHE A 114 8.58 -5.47 6.72
CA PHE A 114 9.19 -4.77 5.59
C PHE A 114 9.19 -3.25 5.77
N LYS A 115 10.27 -2.60 5.33
CA LYS A 115 10.37 -1.14 5.19
C LYS A 115 11.05 -0.74 3.89
N THR A 116 10.76 0.47 3.44
CA THR A 116 11.36 1.24 2.34
C THR A 116 11.48 2.68 2.86
N SER A 117 12.12 3.56 2.09
CA SER A 117 12.14 4.98 2.44
C SER A 117 10.73 5.55 2.66
N GLY A 118 9.75 5.19 1.82
CA GLY A 118 8.38 5.70 1.93
C GLY A 118 7.66 5.33 3.23
N TRP A 119 7.84 4.10 3.75
CA TRP A 119 7.28 3.74 5.06
C TRP A 119 7.95 4.48 6.23
N ILE A 120 9.24 4.80 6.11
CA ILE A 120 9.96 5.56 7.14
C ILE A 120 9.51 7.02 7.11
N GLU A 121 9.45 7.65 5.93
CA GLU A 121 9.10 9.06 5.79
C GLU A 121 7.62 9.37 6.01
N ARG A 122 6.73 8.47 5.61
CA ARG A 122 5.28 8.69 5.58
C ARG A 122 4.52 7.87 6.62
N GLY A 123 5.21 6.94 7.29
CA GLY A 123 4.64 6.09 8.34
C GLY A 123 4.96 6.56 9.76
N GLU A 124 5.92 7.46 9.96
CA GLU A 124 6.15 8.10 11.26
C GLU A 124 4.95 9.00 11.63
N GLY A 125 4.21 8.59 12.67
CA GLY A 125 2.92 9.18 13.04
C GLY A 125 1.72 8.32 12.61
N LEU A 126 1.65 7.07 13.08
CA LEU A 126 0.50 6.13 12.99
C LEU A 126 -0.88 6.72 13.42
N THR A 127 -0.93 8.00 13.78
CA THR A 127 -2.10 8.80 14.08
C THR A 127 -2.78 9.45 12.86
N GLN A 128 -2.37 9.18 11.60
CA GLN A 128 -3.04 9.79 10.43
C GLN A 128 -4.56 9.52 10.39
N PHE A 129 -4.98 8.32 10.80
CA PHE A 129 -6.38 7.95 11.05
C PHE A 129 -6.52 7.25 12.40
N GLY A 130 -5.70 7.63 13.39
CA GLY A 130 -5.41 6.82 14.59
C GLY A 130 -6.63 6.18 15.27
N ARG A 131 -7.76 6.89 15.36
CA ARG A 131 -9.02 6.37 15.94
C ARG A 131 -9.88 5.53 15.00
N ASP A 132 -9.69 5.72 13.71
CA ASP A 132 -10.45 5.14 12.61
C ASP A 132 -9.77 3.93 11.96
N SER A 133 -8.54 3.61 12.36
CA SER A 133 -7.86 2.40 11.92
C SER A 133 -8.59 1.16 12.46
N ILE A 134 -8.63 0.08 11.68
CA ILE A 134 -9.16 -1.21 12.11
C ILE A 134 -8.47 -1.64 13.40
N GLN A 135 -7.15 -1.42 13.50
CA GLN A 135 -6.38 -1.80 14.68
C GLN A 135 -6.90 -1.10 15.94
N HIS A 136 -7.23 0.19 15.86
CA HIS A 136 -7.82 0.93 16.97
C HIS A 136 -9.26 0.52 17.26
N LEU A 137 -10.09 0.41 16.21
CA LEU A 137 -11.49 -0.01 16.34
C LEU A 137 -11.64 -1.44 16.89
N SER A 138 -10.68 -2.31 16.61
CA SER A 138 -10.58 -3.68 17.14
C SER A 138 -9.95 -3.74 18.54
N GLY A 139 -9.56 -2.61 19.13
CA GLY A 139 -8.96 -2.57 20.48
C GLY A 139 -7.45 -2.84 20.53
N MET A 140 -6.80 -3.11 19.39
CA MET A 140 -5.38 -3.51 19.31
C MET A 140 -4.39 -2.36 19.49
N THR A 141 -4.82 -1.12 19.26
CA THR A 141 -3.98 0.09 19.47
C THR A 141 -4.64 1.09 20.42
N GLN A 142 -5.61 0.66 21.24
CA GLN A 142 -6.18 1.50 22.30
C GLN A 142 -5.15 1.69 23.42
N THR A 143 -5.10 2.90 23.98
CA THR A 143 -4.19 3.15 25.12
C THR A 143 -4.66 2.39 26.35
N TYR A 144 -3.74 2.13 27.28
CA TYR A 144 -4.09 1.52 28.57
C TYR A 144 -5.19 2.32 29.28
N GLU A 145 -5.14 3.65 29.20
CA GLU A 145 -6.12 4.56 29.79
C GLU A 145 -7.52 4.41 29.15
N GLU A 146 -7.58 4.26 27.83
CA GLU A 146 -8.83 4.02 27.09
C GLU A 146 -9.42 2.64 27.42
N LEU A 147 -8.57 1.60 27.52
CA LEU A 147 -8.97 0.26 27.93
C LEU A 147 -9.44 0.25 29.39
N ALA A 148 -8.77 0.98 30.29
CA ALA A 148 -9.10 1.07 31.71
C ALA A 148 -10.43 1.79 31.94
N ALA A 149 -10.69 2.88 31.19
CA ALA A 149 -11.96 3.58 31.24
C ALA A 149 -13.15 2.72 30.75
N LYS A 150 -12.92 1.83 29.78
CA LYS A 150 -13.98 1.03 29.15
C LYS A 150 -14.22 -0.32 29.84
N TYR A 151 -13.18 -0.97 30.35
CA TYR A 151 -13.23 -2.34 30.85
C TYR A 151 -12.80 -2.51 32.31
N GLY A 152 -12.34 -1.43 32.96
CA GLY A 152 -11.75 -1.46 34.30
C GLY A 152 -10.27 -1.86 34.27
N GLU A 153 -9.49 -1.43 35.28
CA GLU A 153 -8.03 -1.57 35.31
C GLU A 153 -7.53 -3.02 35.16
N ASP A 154 -8.19 -3.99 35.81
CA ASP A 154 -7.77 -5.39 35.77
C ASP A 154 -7.95 -6.02 34.39
N ASN A 155 -9.06 -5.72 33.70
CA ASN A 155 -9.29 -6.18 32.33
C ASN A 155 -8.44 -5.39 31.33
N ALA A 156 -8.19 -4.11 31.58
CA ALA A 156 -7.35 -3.29 30.72
C ALA A 156 -5.90 -3.79 30.71
N ARG A 157 -5.37 -4.22 31.86
CA ARG A 157 -4.05 -4.84 31.95
C ARG A 157 -4.00 -6.14 31.14
N PHE A 158 -4.98 -7.02 31.30
CA PHE A 158 -5.05 -8.26 30.52
C PHE A 158 -5.20 -8.00 29.01
N LEU A 159 -6.10 -7.09 28.61
CA LEU A 159 -6.32 -6.75 27.20
C LEU A 159 -5.10 -6.05 26.60
N HIS A 160 -4.43 -5.16 27.33
CA HIS A 160 -3.22 -4.49 26.88
C HIS A 160 -2.06 -5.49 26.73
N GLU A 161 -1.92 -6.46 27.63
CA GLU A 161 -0.93 -7.54 27.51
C GLU A 161 -1.23 -8.50 26.34
N GLN A 162 -2.50 -8.79 26.07
CA GLN A 162 -2.89 -9.72 24.99
C GLN A 162 -2.97 -9.05 23.60
N LEU A 163 -3.31 -7.77 23.54
CA LEU A 163 -3.57 -7.02 22.30
C LEU A 163 -2.44 -6.03 21.94
N GLY A 164 -1.62 -5.62 22.90
CA GLY A 164 -0.71 -4.47 22.77
C GLY A 164 0.54 -4.72 21.93
N ASP A 165 0.90 -5.97 21.64
CA ASP A 165 2.06 -6.29 20.82
C ASP A 165 1.65 -6.92 19.48
N ILE A 166 1.08 -6.08 18.61
CA ILE A 166 0.83 -6.41 17.19
C ILE A 166 2.11 -6.81 16.44
N THR A 167 3.28 -6.58 17.04
CA THR A 167 4.58 -6.96 16.50
C THR A 167 5.18 -8.22 17.10
N ARG A 168 4.50 -8.87 18.06
CA ARG A 168 4.99 -10.03 18.82
C ARG A 168 5.43 -11.22 17.96
N ASN A 169 4.82 -11.35 16.78
CA ASN A 169 5.09 -12.43 15.84
C ASN A 169 6.20 -12.09 14.83
N TYR A 170 6.74 -10.86 14.85
CA TYR A 170 7.87 -10.50 14.03
C TYR A 170 9.18 -10.83 14.76
N SER A 171 10.15 -11.31 13.98
CA SER A 171 11.50 -11.66 14.44
C SER A 171 12.59 -11.08 13.53
N GLY A 172 12.20 -10.40 12.46
CA GLY A 172 13.10 -9.77 11.49
C GLY A 172 12.53 -8.52 10.87
N LEU A 173 13.41 -7.64 10.40
CA LEU A 173 13.08 -6.46 9.61
C LEU A 173 13.91 -6.47 8.34
N THR A 174 13.24 -6.40 7.19
CA THR A 174 13.88 -6.28 5.88
C THR A 174 13.67 -4.90 5.29
N PHE A 175 14.77 -4.21 5.01
CA PHE A 175 14.77 -2.98 4.24
C PHE A 175 14.83 -3.30 2.74
N ILE A 176 13.83 -2.84 1.98
CA ILE A 176 13.78 -2.90 0.53
C ILE A 176 14.41 -1.62 -0.02
N GLU A 177 15.58 -1.75 -0.61
CA GLU A 177 16.32 -0.65 -1.25
C GLU A 177 15.82 -0.47 -2.68
N MET A 178 15.14 0.66 -2.94
CA MET A 178 14.54 0.92 -4.25
C MET A 178 15.50 1.58 -5.25
N GLY A 179 16.66 2.04 -4.78
CA GLY A 179 17.66 2.74 -5.59
C GLY A 179 17.28 4.19 -5.91
N VAL A 180 16.26 4.73 -5.23
CA VAL A 180 15.82 6.12 -5.34
C VAL A 180 16.11 6.92 -4.06
N GLU A 181 16.65 6.25 -3.04
CA GLU A 181 17.13 6.87 -1.82
C GLU A 181 18.33 7.79 -2.10
N PRO A 182 18.45 8.94 -1.41
CA PRO A 182 19.55 9.89 -1.61
C PRO A 182 20.87 9.39 -1.02
N ASP A 183 20.80 8.52 0.00
CA ASP A 183 21.91 7.91 0.72
C ASP A 183 21.37 6.75 1.59
N ASP A 184 22.23 6.21 2.47
CA ASP A 184 21.96 5.05 3.31
C ASP A 184 21.17 5.35 4.60
N ARG A 185 20.72 6.59 4.84
CA ARG A 185 20.05 6.97 6.11
C ARG A 185 18.83 6.12 6.43
N PHE A 186 18.08 5.70 5.40
CA PHE A 186 16.88 4.87 5.54
C PHE A 186 17.23 3.43 5.91
N GLU A 187 18.27 2.87 5.29
CA GLU A 187 18.81 1.57 5.69
C GLU A 187 19.30 1.62 7.14
N GLN A 188 20.07 2.65 7.50
CA GLN A 188 20.58 2.80 8.86
C GLN A 188 19.44 2.96 9.89
N HIS A 189 18.37 3.68 9.56
CA HIS A 189 17.19 3.78 10.41
C HIS A 189 16.53 2.41 10.63
N ALA A 190 16.26 1.68 9.55
CA ALA A 190 15.69 0.33 9.61
C ALA A 190 16.58 -0.65 10.41
N ARG A 191 17.90 -0.55 10.27
CA ARG A 191 18.88 -1.35 11.02
C ARG A 191 18.87 -1.03 12.51
N ARG A 192 18.79 0.25 12.89
CA ARG A 192 18.67 0.65 14.31
C ARG A 192 17.39 0.14 14.93
N GLU A 193 16.25 0.28 14.24
CA GLU A 193 14.97 -0.24 14.72
C GLU A 193 14.99 -1.76 14.91
N ALA A 194 15.58 -2.51 13.98
CA ALA A 194 15.74 -3.95 14.13
C ALA A 194 16.54 -4.28 15.40
N ALA A 195 17.64 -3.58 15.64
CA ALA A 195 18.47 -3.78 16.83
C ALA A 195 17.74 -3.42 18.13
N GLU A 196 17.01 -2.30 18.17
CA GLU A 196 16.21 -1.86 19.33
C GLU A 196 15.11 -2.87 19.69
N ARG A 197 14.54 -3.55 18.68
CA ARG A 197 13.51 -4.58 18.85
C ARG A 197 14.08 -5.99 19.09
N GLY A 198 15.41 -6.16 19.04
CA GLY A 198 16.04 -7.48 19.09
C GLY A 198 15.74 -8.37 17.88
N TRP A 199 15.39 -7.78 16.73
CA TRP A 199 15.07 -8.46 15.48
C TRP A 199 16.30 -8.64 14.59
N THR A 200 16.26 -9.67 13.75
CA THR A 200 17.24 -9.84 12.66
C THR A 200 17.07 -8.73 11.61
N PHE A 201 18.16 -8.30 10.98
CA PHE A 201 18.11 -7.29 9.92
C PHE A 201 18.44 -7.92 8.56
N GLY A 202 17.56 -7.71 7.58
CA GLY A 202 17.75 -8.07 6.19
C GLY A 202 17.76 -6.84 5.27
N LYS A 203 18.40 -6.99 4.11
CA LYS A 203 18.32 -6.02 3.02
C LYS A 203 17.96 -6.76 1.73
N LEU A 204 17.06 -6.17 0.94
CA LEU A 204 16.60 -6.71 -0.33
C LEU A 204 16.57 -5.59 -1.37
N SER A 205 17.03 -5.82 -2.59
CA SER A 205 16.88 -4.83 -3.66
C SER A 205 15.46 -4.85 -4.21
N GLY A 206 14.82 -3.70 -4.32
CA GLY A 206 13.54 -3.56 -5.00
C GLY A 206 13.65 -3.71 -6.51
N ASP A 207 12.50 -3.64 -7.20
CA ASP A 207 12.41 -3.63 -8.65
C ASP A 207 11.44 -2.53 -9.12
N MET A 208 11.98 -1.51 -9.79
CA MET A 208 11.21 -0.39 -10.33
C MET A 208 10.43 -0.72 -11.60
N THR A 209 10.60 -1.91 -12.19
CA THR A 209 10.03 -2.28 -13.50
C THR A 209 8.52 -2.15 -13.54
N LEU A 210 7.82 -2.65 -12.52
CA LEU A 210 6.35 -2.59 -12.49
C LEU A 210 5.84 -1.15 -12.33
N ILE A 211 6.52 -0.36 -11.49
CA ILE A 211 6.23 1.07 -11.28
C ILE A 211 6.48 1.88 -12.56
N GLN A 212 7.59 1.63 -13.24
CA GLN A 212 7.94 2.31 -14.49
C GLN A 212 6.94 1.94 -15.60
N ARG A 213 6.55 0.66 -15.73
CA ARG A 213 5.55 0.23 -16.70
C ARG A 213 4.16 0.83 -16.47
N LEU A 214 3.76 1.02 -15.21
CA LEU A 214 2.50 1.66 -14.86
C LEU A 214 2.41 3.06 -15.50
N VAL A 215 3.48 3.84 -15.39
CA VAL A 215 3.52 5.23 -15.88
C VAL A 215 3.80 5.35 -17.38
N ASP A 216 4.56 4.42 -17.95
CA ASP A 216 4.94 4.47 -19.38
C ASP A 216 3.85 3.96 -20.34
N GLY A 217 2.98 3.07 -19.88
CA GLY A 217 1.77 2.71 -20.64
C GLY A 217 1.78 1.48 -21.54
N PRO A 218 2.77 0.56 -21.58
CA PRO A 218 2.50 -0.78 -22.08
C PRO A 218 1.83 -1.60 -20.95
N TRP A 219 0.51 -1.44 -20.80
CA TRP A 219 -0.27 -2.18 -19.81
C TRP A 219 -0.65 -3.57 -20.33
N ASP A 220 0.28 -4.51 -20.22
CA ASP A 220 0.01 -5.92 -20.53
C ASP A 220 -0.99 -6.52 -19.53
N ASP A 221 -1.85 -7.42 -20.02
CA ASP A 221 -2.93 -8.04 -19.21
C ASP A 221 -2.41 -9.01 -18.13
N GLU A 222 -1.13 -9.39 -18.20
CA GLU A 222 -0.50 -10.24 -17.17
C GLU A 222 -0.21 -9.44 -15.90
N ARG A 223 0.26 -8.19 -16.04
CA ARG A 223 0.66 -7.34 -14.91
C ARG A 223 -0.35 -6.26 -14.55
N PHE A 224 -1.23 -5.90 -15.47
CA PHE A 224 -2.18 -4.81 -15.27
C PHE A 224 -3.61 -5.24 -15.57
N LEU A 225 -4.55 -4.62 -14.86
CA LEU A 225 -5.95 -4.61 -15.23
C LEU A 225 -6.26 -3.24 -15.83
N VAL A 226 -6.74 -3.24 -17.07
CA VAL A 226 -7.32 -2.06 -17.72
C VAL A 226 -8.83 -2.20 -17.64
N VAL A 227 -9.47 -1.32 -16.86
CA VAL A 227 -10.93 -1.27 -16.70
C VAL A 227 -11.47 -0.25 -17.71
N PRO A 228 -12.31 -0.67 -18.68
CA PRO A 228 -12.90 0.25 -19.64
C PRO A 228 -13.91 1.18 -18.95
N PRO A 229 -14.24 2.34 -19.56
CA PRO A 229 -15.27 3.25 -19.05
C PRO A 229 -16.56 2.51 -18.64
N GLY A 230 -17.10 2.83 -17.47
CA GLY A 230 -18.27 2.16 -16.87
C GLY A 230 -18.00 0.80 -16.23
N GLY A 231 -16.85 0.18 -16.49
CA GLY A 231 -16.44 -1.09 -15.89
C GLY A 231 -16.06 -0.96 -14.41
N ARG A 232 -16.02 -2.10 -13.71
CA ARG A 232 -15.66 -2.17 -12.28
C ARG A 232 -14.57 -3.19 -11.99
N VAL A 233 -13.76 -2.89 -11.00
CA VAL A 233 -12.76 -3.82 -10.44
C VAL A 233 -13.47 -4.86 -9.56
N ALA A 234 -13.13 -6.12 -9.73
CA ALA A 234 -13.51 -7.21 -8.83
C ALA A 234 -12.27 -8.01 -8.43
N THR A 235 -12.32 -8.70 -7.29
CA THR A 235 -11.29 -9.69 -6.93
C THR A 235 -11.43 -10.93 -7.82
N SER A 236 -10.31 -11.47 -8.31
CA SER A 236 -10.34 -12.68 -9.12
C SER A 236 -10.38 -13.95 -8.29
N PHE A 237 -9.78 -13.92 -7.09
CA PHE A 237 -9.53 -15.08 -6.21
C PHE A 237 -8.62 -16.16 -6.83
N ASP A 238 -7.78 -15.74 -7.78
CA ASP A 238 -6.78 -16.56 -8.44
C ASP A 238 -5.49 -15.73 -8.65
N GLU A 239 -4.53 -16.31 -9.39
CA GLU A 239 -3.24 -15.69 -9.72
C GLU A 239 -3.33 -14.32 -10.41
N ARG A 240 -4.49 -13.94 -10.95
CA ARG A 240 -4.70 -12.63 -11.60
C ARG A 240 -5.01 -11.51 -10.63
N ILE A 241 -5.30 -11.84 -9.37
CA ILE A 241 -5.58 -10.97 -8.21
C ILE A 241 -6.88 -10.15 -8.34
N VAL A 242 -6.98 -9.38 -9.41
CA VAL A 242 -8.14 -8.55 -9.78
C VAL A 242 -8.67 -8.94 -11.16
N LYS A 243 -9.89 -8.56 -11.49
CA LYS A 243 -10.49 -8.76 -12.82
C LYS A 243 -11.57 -7.71 -13.07
N LEU A 244 -12.04 -7.63 -14.31
CA LEU A 244 -13.26 -6.91 -14.63
C LEU A 244 -14.45 -7.63 -13.98
N ALA A 245 -15.31 -6.88 -13.27
CA ALA A 245 -16.57 -7.41 -12.78
C ALA A 245 -17.43 -7.88 -13.96
N ARG A 246 -18.12 -9.01 -13.81
CA ARG A 246 -19.15 -9.41 -14.78
C ARG A 246 -20.40 -8.61 -14.46
N ASP A 247 -21.04 -8.01 -15.46
CA ASP A 247 -22.36 -7.43 -15.30
C ASP A 247 -23.31 -8.51 -14.77
N GLY A 248 -23.95 -8.23 -13.64
CA GLY A 248 -24.93 -9.10 -13.00
C GLY A 248 -26.32 -8.94 -13.60
#